data_AF-A0A0G0DRD6-F1
#
_entry.id   AF-A0A0G0DRD6-F1
#
_cell.length_a   1.000
_cell.length_b   1.000
_cell.length_c   1.000
_cell.angle_alpha   90.00
_cell.angle_beta   90.00
_cell.angle_gamma   90.00
#
_symmetry.space_group_name_H-M   'P 1'
#
loop_
_entity.id
_entity.type
_entity.pdbx_description
1 polymer ?
#
loop_
_entity_poly.entity_id
_entity_poly.type
_entity_poly.pdbx_seq_one_letter_code
_entity_poly.pdbx_strand_id
1 'polypeptide(L)'
;MKNNYAQKIIEKIKQEKIVPKSRFFLNWKNYVFWLIWLSTLFLGAIFFSFIILNLLDIHPLVIRQLGLGKIFFILARTAPYLWIFLALLAGISGFMAIRKTKRGYRYSVLFITSIGVLFISMLGAILHMSKVNRNMGGKIFIKNRISREMAFPMEKRWRHPEEGMLGGQIIEIKERAFDLRGFNGKIWEVHYSDGTKFKIKKIEKDMNVAVIGEKFGENKFRAFLILQPPFNERPMMRR
;
A
#
# COMPACT_ATOMS: atom_id res chain seq x y z
N MET A 1 61.22 9.44 -8.50
CA MET A 1 60.69 9.36 -7.11
C MET A 1 59.71 8.20 -7.00
N LYS A 2 60.07 7.11 -6.30
CA LYS A 2 59.13 5.99 -6.05
C LYS A 2 58.08 6.48 -5.05
N ASN A 3 56.83 6.65 -5.49
CA ASN A 3 55.71 6.91 -4.59
C ASN A 3 55.63 5.78 -3.56
N ASN A 4 56.02 6.06 -2.32
CA ASN A 4 56.12 5.05 -1.27
C ASN A 4 54.74 4.79 -0.65
N TYR A 5 53.84 4.21 -1.45
CA TYR A 5 52.48 3.85 -1.05
C TYR A 5 52.47 2.97 0.21
N ALA A 6 53.48 2.12 0.39
CA ALA A 6 53.64 1.29 1.57
C ALA A 6 53.74 2.13 2.86
N GLN A 7 54.49 3.23 2.82
CA GLN A 7 54.69 4.11 3.97
C GLN A 7 53.40 4.87 4.33
N LYS A 8 52.69 5.39 3.31
CA LYS A 8 51.35 5.98 3.49
C LYS A 8 50.33 5.00 4.07
N ILE A 9 50.37 3.73 3.67
CA ILE A 9 49.48 2.69 4.21
C ILE A 9 49.81 2.42 5.69
N ILE A 10 51.11 2.30 6.04
CA ILE A 10 51.54 2.08 7.42
C ILE A 10 51.18 3.27 8.33
N GLU A 11 51.39 4.50 7.88
CA GLU A 11 50.99 5.71 8.61
C GLU A 11 49.48 5.75 8.83
N LYS A 12 48.69 5.41 7.80
CA LYS A 12 47.23 5.37 7.91
C LYS A 12 46.74 4.29 8.87
N ILE A 13 47.34 3.10 8.86
CA ILE A 13 47.03 2.02 9.81
C ILE A 13 47.33 2.46 11.26
N LYS A 14 48.45 3.17 11.48
CA LYS A 14 48.83 3.71 12.79
C LYS A 14 47.90 4.83 13.25
N GLN A 15 47.56 5.78 12.37
CA GLN A 15 46.64 6.89 12.66
C GLN A 15 45.20 6.41 12.93
N GLU A 16 44.67 5.52 12.09
CA GLU A 16 43.31 5.00 12.20
C GLU A 16 43.19 3.83 13.20
N LYS A 17 44.30 3.43 13.85
CA LYS A 17 44.37 2.32 14.82
C LYS A 17 43.67 1.05 14.34
N ILE A 18 43.94 0.65 13.09
CA ILE A 18 43.26 -0.48 12.46
C ILE A 18 43.76 -1.79 13.09
N VAL A 19 42.89 -2.43 13.88
CA VAL A 19 43.21 -3.70 14.56
C VAL A 19 42.73 -4.87 13.69
N PRO A 20 43.54 -5.93 13.49
CA PRO A 20 43.09 -7.13 12.79
C PRO A 20 41.94 -7.79 13.55
N LYS A 21 40.76 -7.84 12.93
CA LYS A 21 39.61 -8.60 13.45
C LYS A 21 39.54 -9.98 12.81
N SER A 22 39.00 -10.94 13.55
CA SER A 22 38.77 -12.30 13.05
C SER A 22 37.99 -12.27 11.72
N ARG A 23 38.44 -13.08 10.75
CA ARG A 23 37.78 -13.25 9.45
C ARG A 23 36.34 -13.73 9.61
N PHE A 24 36.09 -14.57 10.63
CA PHE A 24 34.76 -15.08 10.93
C PHE A 24 33.80 -13.95 11.35
N PHE A 25 34.26 -13.07 12.24
CA PHE A 25 33.47 -11.93 12.69
C PHE A 25 33.14 -10.95 11.55
N LEU A 26 34.10 -10.71 10.64
CA LEU A 26 33.88 -9.88 9.46
C LEU A 26 32.89 -10.52 8.47
N ASN A 27 33.03 -11.82 8.20
CA ASN A 27 32.10 -12.54 7.33
C ASN A 27 30.69 -12.60 7.93
N TRP A 28 30.57 -12.86 9.23
CA TRP A 28 29.28 -12.90 9.93
C TRP A 28 28.54 -11.56 9.83
N LYS A 29 29.23 -10.44 10.07
CA LYS A 29 28.65 -9.10 9.89
C LYS A 29 28.10 -8.89 8.49
N ASN A 30 28.83 -9.36 7.48
CA ASN A 30 28.40 -9.25 6.09
C ASN A 30 27.15 -10.11 5.84
N TYR A 31 27.13 -11.37 6.29
CA TYR A 31 25.95 -12.24 6.14
C TYR A 31 24.71 -11.69 6.85
N VAL A 32 24.85 -11.23 8.09
CA VAL A 32 23.75 -10.61 8.84
C VAL A 32 23.22 -9.36 8.13
N PHE A 33 24.11 -8.51 7.61
CA PHE A 33 23.70 -7.35 6.83
C PHE A 33 22.89 -7.73 5.60
N TRP A 34 23.39 -8.69 4.79
CA TRP A 34 22.70 -9.13 3.58
C TRP A 34 21.37 -9.82 3.88
N LEU A 35 21.30 -10.59 4.97
CA LEU A 35 20.06 -11.22 5.42
C LEU A 35 19.02 -10.16 5.79
N ILE A 36 19.36 -9.22 6.67
CA ILE A 36 18.44 -8.13 7.08
C ILE A 36 18.00 -7.30 5.88
N TRP A 37 18.93 -7.00 4.98
CA TRP A 37 18.66 -6.22 3.78
C TRP A 37 17.68 -6.95 2.85
N LEU A 38 17.91 -8.24 2.58
CA LEU A 38 17.04 -9.06 1.74
C LEU A 38 15.65 -9.25 2.39
N SER A 39 15.58 -9.48 3.70
CA SER A 39 14.32 -9.54 4.44
C SER A 39 13.54 -8.23 4.35
N THR A 40 14.21 -7.08 4.42
CA THR A 40 13.58 -5.77 4.30
C THR A 40 12.99 -5.56 2.90
N LEU A 41 13.72 -5.96 1.85
CA LEU A 41 13.19 -5.92 0.47
C LEU A 41 12.00 -6.85 0.28
N PHE A 42 12.07 -8.08 0.82
CA PHE A 42 11.00 -9.05 0.75
C PHE A 42 9.72 -8.54 1.44
N LEU A 43 9.85 -8.00 2.65
CA LEU A 43 8.75 -7.33 3.35
C LEU A 43 8.21 -6.16 2.52
N GLY A 44 9.09 -5.29 2.01
CA GLY A 44 8.70 -4.19 1.14
C GLY A 44 7.87 -4.62 -0.07
N ALA A 45 8.24 -5.74 -0.71
CA ALA A 45 7.48 -6.30 -1.82
C ALA A 45 6.08 -6.78 -1.41
N ILE A 46 5.93 -7.41 -0.24
CA ILE A 46 4.63 -7.80 0.30
C ILE A 46 3.74 -6.56 0.53
N PHE A 47 4.27 -5.51 1.16
CA PHE A 47 3.53 -4.27 1.39
C PHE A 47 3.18 -3.55 0.10
N PHE A 48 4.10 -3.51 -0.87
CA PHE A 48 3.82 -2.97 -2.19
C PHE A 48 2.67 -3.73 -2.88
N SER A 49 2.63 -5.06 -2.74
CA SER A 49 1.51 -5.87 -3.23
C SER A 49 0.18 -5.48 -2.56
N PHE A 50 0.16 -5.22 -1.24
CA PHE A 50 -1.02 -4.71 -0.55
C PHE A 50 -1.47 -3.34 -1.04
N ILE A 51 -0.53 -2.43 -1.34
CA ILE A 51 -0.84 -1.11 -1.92
C ILE A 51 -1.47 -1.28 -3.30
N ILE A 52 -0.89 -2.13 -4.15
CA ILE A 52 -1.43 -2.42 -5.49
C ILE A 52 -2.83 -3.01 -5.39
N LEU A 53 -3.08 -4.00 -4.53
CA LEU A 53 -4.42 -4.55 -4.34
C LEU A 53 -5.41 -3.48 -3.88
N ASN A 54 -5.02 -2.66 -2.90
CA ASN A 54 -5.87 -1.55 -2.43
C ASN A 54 -6.16 -0.50 -3.52
N LEU A 55 -5.27 -0.34 -4.49
CA LEU A 55 -5.45 0.55 -5.63
C LEU A 55 -6.34 -0.08 -6.71
N LEU A 56 -6.15 -1.36 -7.01
CA LEU A 56 -6.94 -2.13 -7.98
C LEU A 56 -8.39 -2.34 -7.50
N ASP A 57 -8.61 -2.41 -6.18
CA ASP A 57 -9.95 -2.47 -5.58
C ASP A 57 -10.74 -1.16 -5.77
N ILE A 58 -10.09 -0.05 -6.16
CA ILE A 58 -10.78 1.21 -6.45
C ILE A 58 -11.38 1.14 -7.86
N HIS A 59 -12.70 1.15 -7.94
CA HIS A 59 -13.41 1.14 -9.21
C HIS A 59 -12.98 2.34 -10.10
N PRO A 60 -12.65 2.17 -11.40
CA PRO A 60 -12.11 3.25 -12.25
C PRO A 60 -12.98 4.52 -12.34
N LEU A 61 -14.30 4.37 -12.21
CA LEU A 61 -15.23 5.51 -12.13
C LEU A 61 -15.03 6.38 -10.89
N VAL A 62 -14.68 5.78 -9.75
CA VAL A 62 -14.35 6.47 -8.49
C VAL A 62 -13.16 7.38 -8.72
N ILE A 63 -12.13 6.86 -9.40
CA ILE A 63 -10.91 7.59 -9.76
C ILE A 63 -11.25 8.81 -10.63
N ARG A 64 -12.11 8.63 -11.63
CA ARG A 64 -12.52 9.71 -12.52
C ARG A 64 -13.34 10.80 -11.81
N GLN A 65 -14.16 10.45 -10.82
CA GLN A 65 -15.04 11.38 -10.12
C GLN A 65 -14.38 12.12 -8.95
N LEU A 66 -13.42 11.51 -8.25
CA LEU A 66 -12.69 12.18 -7.15
C LEU A 66 -11.53 13.05 -7.65
N GLY A 67 -10.98 12.74 -8.84
CA GLY A 67 -9.81 13.41 -9.40
C GLY A 67 -8.49 12.92 -8.77
N LEU A 68 -7.38 13.07 -9.50
CA LEU A 68 -6.07 12.52 -9.11
C LEU A 68 -5.55 13.06 -7.77
N GLY A 69 -5.79 14.33 -7.45
CA GLY A 69 -5.34 14.96 -6.20
C GLY A 69 -5.95 14.34 -4.95
N LYS A 70 -7.27 14.10 -4.94
CA LYS A 70 -7.96 13.47 -3.79
C LYS A 70 -7.54 12.02 -3.62
N ILE A 71 -7.31 11.31 -4.72
CA ILE A 71 -6.83 9.92 -4.70
C ILE A 71 -5.44 9.84 -4.11
N PHE A 72 -4.54 10.75 -4.50
CA PHE A 72 -3.20 10.81 -3.92
C PHE A 72 -3.26 11.04 -2.41
N PHE A 73 -4.16 11.91 -1.95
CA PHE A 73 -4.34 12.19 -0.53
C PHE A 73 -4.89 10.98 0.25
N ILE A 74 -5.88 10.28 -0.30
CA ILE A 74 -6.42 9.03 0.27
C ILE A 74 -5.34 7.95 0.31
N LEU A 75 -4.62 7.78 -0.80
CA LEU A 75 -3.51 6.83 -0.90
C LEU A 75 -2.43 7.15 0.12
N ALA A 76 -2.01 8.42 0.24
CA ALA A 76 -1.05 8.85 1.24
C ALA A 76 -1.50 8.45 2.65
N ARG A 77 -2.74 8.75 3.06
CA ARG A 77 -3.24 8.34 4.39
C ARG A 77 -3.29 6.83 4.62
N THR A 78 -3.47 6.04 3.57
CA THR A 78 -3.47 4.57 3.64
C THR A 78 -2.10 3.95 3.40
N ALA A 79 -1.16 4.71 2.84
CA ALA A 79 0.16 4.25 2.50
C ALA A 79 0.92 4.02 3.79
N PRO A 80 1.54 2.84 3.96
CA PRO A 80 2.19 2.54 5.22
C PRO A 80 3.59 3.19 5.18
N TYR A 81 3.64 4.49 5.49
CA TYR A 81 4.82 5.38 5.35
C TYR A 81 6.12 4.81 5.93
N LEU A 82 6.00 4.03 7.01
CA LEU A 82 7.10 3.31 7.62
C LEU A 82 7.84 2.43 6.59
N TRP A 83 7.13 1.78 5.68
CA TRP A 83 7.75 0.91 4.67
C TRP A 83 8.40 1.68 3.54
N ILE A 84 7.84 2.83 3.15
CA ILE A 84 8.49 3.71 2.18
C ILE A 84 9.82 4.20 2.77
N PHE A 85 9.82 4.60 4.04
CA PHE A 85 11.02 4.99 4.76
C PHE A 85 12.03 3.83 4.86
N LEU A 86 11.60 2.63 5.28
CA LEU A 86 12.46 1.45 5.37
C LEU A 86 13.01 1.01 4.00
N ALA A 87 12.22 1.11 2.93
CA ALA A 87 12.66 0.80 1.58
C ALA A 87 13.70 1.82 1.09
N LEU A 88 13.50 3.11 1.37
CA LEU A 88 14.48 4.15 1.08
C LEU A 88 15.79 3.91 1.85
N LEU A 89 15.69 3.62 3.15
CA LEU A 89 16.83 3.33 4.00
C LEU A 89 17.59 2.08 3.52
N ALA A 90 16.87 1.02 3.15
CA ALA A 90 17.43 -0.18 2.55
C ALA A 90 18.10 0.11 1.20
N GLY A 91 17.51 0.95 0.36
CA GLY A 91 18.12 1.39 -0.90
C GLY A 91 19.45 2.08 -0.69
N ILE A 92 19.50 3.06 0.23
CA ILE A 92 20.71 3.81 0.57
C ILE A 92 21.76 2.89 1.20
N SER A 93 21.37 2.07 2.19
CA SER A 93 22.31 1.17 2.88
C SER A 93 22.85 0.10 1.94
N GLY A 94 22.00 -0.46 1.09
CA GLY A 94 22.36 -1.43 0.06
C GLY A 94 23.34 -0.82 -0.94
N PHE A 95 23.08 0.40 -1.41
CA PHE A 95 23.98 1.12 -2.30
C PHE A 95 25.36 1.35 -1.67
N MET A 96 25.41 1.84 -0.43
CA MET A 96 26.66 2.04 0.30
C MET A 96 27.41 0.73 0.53
N ALA A 97 26.69 -0.36 0.83
CA ALA A 97 27.27 -1.68 1.04
C ALA A 97 27.82 -2.29 -0.26
N ILE A 98 27.08 -2.18 -1.38
CA ILE A 98 27.55 -2.62 -2.69
C ILE A 98 28.84 -1.89 -3.04
N ARG A 99 28.92 -0.56 -2.90
CA ARG A 99 30.16 0.18 -3.18
C ARG A 99 31.36 -0.27 -2.34
N LYS A 100 31.13 -0.79 -1.13
CA LYS A 100 32.18 -1.33 -0.24
C LYS A 100 32.58 -2.77 -0.54
N THR A 101 31.88 -3.49 -1.44
CA THR A 101 32.28 -4.84 -1.85
C THR A 101 33.39 -4.84 -2.90
N LYS A 102 34.17 -5.94 -2.96
CA LYS A 102 35.38 -6.09 -3.79
C LYS A 102 35.24 -5.65 -5.25
N ARG A 103 34.05 -5.79 -5.85
CA ARG A 103 33.78 -5.40 -7.25
C ARG A 103 32.71 -4.32 -7.39
N GLY A 104 32.05 -3.94 -6.31
CA GLY A 104 30.88 -3.06 -6.38
C GLY A 104 31.19 -1.63 -6.82
N TYR A 105 32.42 -1.15 -6.59
CA TYR A 105 32.88 0.16 -7.09
C TYR A 105 32.96 0.24 -8.62
N ARG A 106 32.97 -0.89 -9.33
CA ARG A 106 33.09 -0.94 -10.81
C ARG A 106 31.74 -0.79 -11.52
N TYR A 107 30.63 -0.98 -10.81
CA TYR A 107 29.31 -0.89 -11.41
C TYR A 107 28.75 0.52 -11.24
N SER A 108 28.19 1.06 -12.32
CA SER A 108 27.53 2.36 -12.28
C SER A 108 26.29 2.30 -11.40
N VAL A 109 25.93 3.45 -10.80
CA VAL A 109 24.73 3.56 -9.95
C VAL A 109 23.50 3.09 -10.70
N LEU A 110 23.35 3.56 -11.95
CA LEU A 110 22.28 3.18 -12.87
C LEU A 110 22.17 1.66 -13.07
N PHE A 111 23.29 0.97 -13.27
CA PHE A 111 23.26 -0.48 -13.48
C PHE A 111 22.76 -1.24 -12.24
N ILE A 112 23.25 -0.86 -11.05
CA ILE A 112 22.86 -1.49 -9.78
C ILE A 112 21.37 -1.23 -9.50
N THR A 113 20.90 0.00 -9.69
CA THR A 113 19.50 0.35 -9.47
C THR A 113 18.58 -0.36 -10.46
N SER A 114 18.96 -0.45 -11.74
CA SER A 114 18.16 -1.13 -12.76
C SER A 114 17.98 -2.62 -12.48
N ILE A 115 19.03 -3.31 -12.04
CA ILE A 115 18.93 -4.72 -11.62
C ILE A 115 18.03 -4.85 -10.39
N GLY A 116 18.14 -3.96 -9.42
CA GLY A 116 17.27 -3.96 -8.23
C GLY A 116 15.80 -3.80 -8.60
N VAL A 117 15.48 -2.82 -9.46
CA VAL A 117 14.12 -2.59 -9.95
C VAL A 117 13.59 -3.79 -10.73
N LEU A 118 14.41 -4.39 -11.61
CA LEU A 118 14.06 -5.60 -12.35
C LEU A 118 13.73 -6.76 -11.40
N PHE A 119 14.59 -6.99 -10.40
CA PHE A 119 14.42 -8.07 -9.43
C PHE A 119 13.17 -7.88 -8.59
N ILE A 120 12.92 -6.67 -8.08
CA ILE A 120 11.70 -6.32 -7.32
C ILE A 120 10.46 -6.50 -8.20
N SER A 121 10.51 -6.07 -9.47
CA SER A 121 9.40 -6.21 -10.42
C SER A 121 9.09 -7.68 -10.70
N MET A 122 10.10 -8.52 -10.94
CA MET A 122 9.93 -9.96 -11.11
C MET A 122 9.36 -10.60 -9.85
N LEU A 123 9.89 -10.26 -8.67
CA LEU A 123 9.41 -10.80 -7.40
C LEU A 123 7.94 -10.43 -7.15
N GLY A 124 7.58 -9.17 -7.41
CA GLY A 124 6.21 -8.69 -7.31
C GLY A 124 5.27 -9.40 -8.27
N ALA A 125 5.68 -9.62 -9.52
CA ALA A 125 4.91 -10.36 -10.52
C ALA A 125 4.70 -11.82 -10.10
N ILE A 126 5.75 -12.50 -9.62
CA ILE A 126 5.66 -13.88 -9.12
C ILE A 126 4.70 -13.96 -7.92
N LEU A 127 4.86 -13.09 -6.93
CA LEU A 127 3.98 -13.06 -5.74
C LEU A 127 2.52 -12.80 -6.10
N HIS A 128 2.26 -11.93 -7.08
CA HIS A 128 0.92 -11.68 -7.60
C HIS A 128 0.32 -12.93 -8.28
N MET A 129 1.09 -13.58 -9.18
CA MET A 129 0.66 -14.80 -9.87
C MET A 129 0.43 -15.96 -8.90
N SER A 130 1.25 -16.09 -7.86
CA SER A 130 1.12 -17.14 -6.85
C SER A 130 -0.10 -16.99 -5.95
N LYS A 131 -0.91 -15.92 -6.09
CA LYS A 131 -2.08 -15.62 -5.25
C LYS A 131 -1.79 -15.69 -3.75
N VAL A 132 -0.51 -15.56 -3.35
CA VAL A 132 -0.06 -15.59 -1.96
C VAL A 132 -0.81 -14.52 -1.16
N ASN A 133 -1.10 -13.39 -1.80
CA ASN A 133 -1.85 -12.30 -1.22
C ASN A 133 -3.33 -12.67 -0.94
N ARG A 134 -3.97 -13.52 -1.76
CA ARG A 134 -5.34 -14.03 -1.48
C ARG A 134 -5.35 -15.09 -0.38
N ASN A 135 -4.33 -15.95 -0.31
CA ASN A 135 -4.26 -17.01 0.71
C ASN A 135 -3.81 -16.48 2.08
N MET A 136 -2.86 -15.55 2.13
CA MET A 136 -2.45 -14.86 3.37
C MET A 136 -3.51 -13.83 3.79
N GLY A 137 -4.04 -13.04 2.85
CA GLY A 137 -5.19 -12.13 3.02
C GLY A 137 -6.41 -12.83 3.61
N GLY A 138 -6.79 -13.98 3.04
CA GLY A 138 -7.97 -14.73 3.44
C GLY A 138 -7.82 -15.51 4.74
N LYS A 139 -6.68 -16.14 5.04
CA LYS A 139 -6.59 -16.99 6.24
C LYS A 139 -6.07 -16.26 7.49
N ILE A 140 -5.20 -15.26 7.31
CA ILE A 140 -4.57 -14.54 8.43
C ILE A 140 -5.43 -13.33 8.86
N PHE A 141 -6.08 -12.65 7.91
CA PHE A 141 -6.85 -11.44 8.22
C PHE A 141 -8.35 -11.67 8.45
N ILE A 142 -8.93 -12.80 8.04
CA ILE A 142 -10.35 -13.11 8.31
C ILE A 142 -10.57 -13.50 9.78
N LYS A 143 -9.56 -14.09 10.45
CA LYS A 143 -9.75 -14.67 11.78
C LYS A 143 -9.95 -13.64 12.91
N ASN A 144 -9.36 -12.45 12.81
CA ASN A 144 -9.44 -11.42 13.87
C ASN A 144 -10.04 -10.09 13.36
N ARG A 145 -10.97 -9.51 14.13
CA ARG A 145 -11.67 -8.23 13.83
C ARG A 145 -10.67 -7.07 13.63
N ILE A 146 -9.64 -7.03 14.47
CA ILE A 146 -8.57 -6.03 14.47
C ILE A 146 -7.73 -6.09 13.18
N SER A 147 -7.47 -7.30 12.67
CA SER A 147 -6.70 -7.53 11.43
C SER A 147 -7.50 -7.14 10.19
N ARG A 148 -8.83 -7.35 10.20
CA ARG A 148 -9.75 -6.89 9.15
C ARG A 148 -9.76 -5.37 9.01
N GLU A 149 -9.83 -4.65 10.12
CA GLU A 149 -9.78 -3.19 10.13
C GLU A 149 -8.45 -2.60 9.66
N MET A 150 -7.35 -3.34 9.82
CA MET A 150 -6.02 -2.92 9.38
C MET A 150 -5.70 -3.30 7.93
N ALA A 151 -6.15 -4.46 7.44
CA ALA A 151 -5.86 -4.92 6.09
C ALA A 151 -6.82 -4.37 5.03
N PHE A 152 -8.08 -4.15 5.41
CA PHE A 152 -9.11 -3.61 4.52
C PHE A 152 -9.97 -2.59 5.28
N PRO A 153 -9.50 -1.34 5.46
CA PRO A 153 -10.26 -0.26 6.07
C PRO A 153 -11.33 0.27 5.10
N MET A 154 -12.05 -0.63 4.42
CA MET A 154 -13.06 -0.31 3.42
C MET A 154 -14.17 0.53 4.05
N GLU A 155 -14.71 0.10 5.19
CA GLU A 155 -15.69 0.88 5.95
C GLU A 155 -15.12 2.23 6.41
N LYS A 156 -13.84 2.29 6.82
CA LYS A 156 -13.21 3.57 7.21
C LYS A 156 -13.12 4.53 6.01
N ARG A 157 -12.77 4.04 4.82
CA ARG A 157 -12.68 4.85 3.59
C ARG A 157 -14.04 5.47 3.23
N TRP A 158 -15.12 4.73 3.45
CA TRP A 158 -16.49 5.19 3.17
C TRP A 158 -17.15 5.95 4.33
N ARG A 159 -16.37 6.39 5.33
CA ARG A 159 -16.84 7.23 6.47
C ARG A 159 -16.40 8.69 6.36
N HIS A 160 -16.03 9.15 5.15
CA HIS A 160 -15.53 10.49 4.89
C HIS A 160 -16.46 11.28 3.95
N PRO A 161 -17.68 11.65 4.41
CA PRO A 161 -18.64 12.40 3.60
C PRO A 161 -18.09 13.78 3.18
N GLU A 162 -17.24 14.40 4.00
CA GLU A 162 -16.54 15.65 3.65
C GLU A 162 -15.60 15.48 2.44
N GLU A 163 -15.07 14.27 2.23
CA GLU A 163 -14.19 13.95 1.10
C GLU A 163 -14.98 13.41 -0.10
N GLY A 164 -16.31 13.36 0.00
CA GLY A 164 -17.21 12.89 -1.06
C GLY A 164 -17.40 11.38 -1.10
N MET A 165 -17.10 10.66 -0.01
CA MET A 165 -17.26 9.21 0.09
C MET A 165 -18.16 8.84 1.28
N LEU A 166 -19.30 8.22 0.99
CA LEU A 166 -20.27 7.83 1.99
C LEU A 166 -20.71 6.37 1.75
N GLY A 167 -20.63 5.53 2.76
CA GLY A 167 -21.08 4.14 2.70
C GLY A 167 -21.96 3.78 3.88
N GLY A 168 -22.96 2.93 3.62
CA GLY A 168 -23.96 2.58 4.60
C GLY A 168 -25.01 1.63 4.06
N GLN A 169 -26.06 1.44 4.85
CA GLN A 169 -27.24 0.64 4.52
C GLN A 169 -28.43 1.55 4.21
N ILE A 170 -29.15 1.28 3.12
CA ILE A 170 -30.38 1.98 2.77
C ILE A 170 -31.48 1.58 3.75
N ILE A 171 -32.04 2.53 4.47
CA ILE A 171 -33.11 2.30 5.45
C ILE A 171 -34.49 2.68 4.91
N GLU A 172 -34.55 3.65 4.01
CA GLU A 172 -35.80 4.13 3.43
C GLU A 172 -35.56 4.68 2.02
N ILE A 173 -36.48 4.41 1.10
CA ILE A 173 -36.41 4.88 -0.29
C ILE A 173 -37.54 5.87 -0.51
N LYS A 174 -37.19 7.04 -1.04
CA LYS A 174 -38.10 8.13 -1.44
C LYS A 174 -38.00 8.30 -2.97
N GLU A 175 -38.79 9.21 -3.54
CA GLU A 175 -38.87 9.36 -5.00
C GLU A 175 -37.54 9.78 -5.65
N ARG A 176 -36.85 10.79 -5.10
CA ARG A 176 -35.54 11.30 -5.58
C ARG A 176 -34.47 11.35 -4.49
N ALA A 177 -34.67 10.57 -3.44
CA ALA A 177 -33.74 10.46 -2.33
C ALA A 177 -33.87 9.11 -1.64
N PHE A 178 -32.90 8.76 -0.82
CA PHE A 178 -33.02 7.65 0.14
C PHE A 178 -32.30 8.00 1.43
N ASP A 179 -32.79 7.46 2.53
CA ASP A 179 -32.12 7.58 3.81
C ASP A 179 -31.13 6.43 3.96
N LEU A 180 -29.91 6.78 4.33
CA LEU A 180 -28.77 5.88 4.42
C LEU A 180 -28.23 5.90 5.84
N ARG A 181 -28.24 4.76 6.52
CA ARG A 181 -27.50 4.59 7.77
C ARG A 181 -26.02 4.35 7.45
N GLY A 182 -25.20 5.39 7.62
CA GLY A 182 -23.76 5.32 7.38
C GLY A 182 -23.07 4.33 8.32
N PHE A 183 -21.87 3.86 7.97
CA PHE A 183 -21.08 2.95 8.81
C PHE A 183 -20.66 3.54 10.16
N ASN A 184 -20.83 4.85 10.37
CA ASN A 184 -20.66 5.51 11.67
C ASN A 184 -21.94 5.56 12.52
N GLY A 185 -23.05 4.98 12.04
CA GLY A 185 -24.35 5.00 12.70
C GLY A 185 -25.17 6.26 12.44
N LYS A 186 -24.62 7.30 11.78
CA LYS A 186 -25.38 8.51 11.41
C LYS A 186 -26.29 8.22 10.23
N ILE A 187 -27.46 8.85 10.22
CA ILE A 187 -28.41 8.79 9.11
C ILE A 187 -28.12 9.96 8.17
N TRP A 188 -28.04 9.65 6.88
CA TRP A 188 -27.78 10.61 5.80
C TRP A 188 -28.93 10.57 4.81
N GLU A 189 -29.47 11.73 4.47
CA GLU A 189 -30.38 11.87 3.35
C GLU A 189 -29.57 12.02 2.06
N VAL A 190 -29.66 11.02 1.18
CA VAL A 190 -28.91 10.97 -0.07
C VAL A 190 -29.82 11.33 -1.23
N HIS A 191 -29.57 12.47 -1.86
CA HIS A 191 -30.28 12.94 -3.04
C HIS A 191 -29.58 12.48 -4.32
N TYR A 192 -30.36 12.03 -5.30
CA TYR A 192 -29.86 11.68 -6.63
C TYR A 192 -30.70 12.37 -7.71
N SER A 193 -30.12 12.55 -8.90
CA SER A 193 -30.75 13.19 -10.06
C SER A 193 -30.55 12.33 -11.31
N ASP A 194 -31.10 12.77 -12.44
CA ASP A 194 -30.97 12.06 -13.72
C ASP A 194 -29.51 11.97 -14.20
N GLY A 195 -28.62 12.84 -13.70
CA GLY A 195 -27.18 12.79 -13.94
C GLY A 195 -26.42 11.81 -13.04
N THR A 196 -27.06 11.25 -12.02
CA THR A 196 -26.43 10.29 -11.10
C THR A 196 -26.21 8.96 -11.81
N LYS A 197 -24.97 8.47 -11.78
CA LYS A 197 -24.64 7.18 -12.39
C LYS A 197 -24.93 6.04 -11.42
N PHE A 198 -25.82 5.12 -11.81
CA PHE A 198 -26.11 3.91 -11.04
C PHE A 198 -25.31 2.73 -11.59
N LYS A 199 -24.53 2.06 -10.71
CA LYS A 199 -23.91 0.76 -10.97
C LYS A 199 -24.53 -0.33 -10.10
N ILE A 200 -25.81 -0.16 -9.81
CA ILE A 200 -26.69 -1.14 -9.18
C ILE A 200 -27.88 -1.36 -10.11
N LYS A 201 -28.39 -2.58 -10.16
CA LYS A 201 -29.55 -2.90 -11.00
C LYS A 201 -30.82 -2.22 -10.49
N LYS A 202 -30.96 -2.14 -9.17
CA LYS A 202 -32.11 -1.56 -8.49
C LYS A 202 -31.70 -1.09 -7.09
N ILE A 203 -32.32 -0.02 -6.63
CA ILE A 203 -32.23 0.43 -5.23
C ILE A 203 -33.25 -0.36 -4.42
N GLU A 204 -32.80 -1.03 -3.37
CA GLU A 204 -33.66 -1.81 -2.48
C GLU A 204 -33.38 -1.43 -1.03
N LYS A 205 -34.43 -1.53 -0.19
CA LYS A 205 -34.30 -1.35 1.24
C LYS A 205 -33.36 -2.42 1.79
N ASP A 206 -32.62 -2.07 2.85
CA ASP A 206 -31.62 -2.89 3.52
C ASP A 206 -30.36 -3.22 2.68
N MET A 207 -30.25 -2.66 1.47
CA MET A 207 -29.08 -2.80 0.63
C MET A 207 -27.91 -1.95 1.15
N ASN A 208 -26.72 -2.55 1.24
CA ASN A 208 -25.50 -1.79 1.46
C ASN A 208 -25.05 -1.14 0.16
N VAL A 209 -24.77 0.16 0.20
CA VAL A 209 -24.32 0.95 -0.95
C VAL A 209 -23.12 1.81 -0.62
N ALA A 210 -22.34 2.09 -1.65
CA ALA A 210 -21.24 3.05 -1.61
C ALA A 210 -21.62 4.23 -2.53
N VAL A 211 -21.62 5.42 -1.97
CA VAL A 211 -22.08 6.66 -2.61
C VAL A 211 -20.89 7.61 -2.73
N ILE A 212 -20.67 8.11 -3.95
CA ILE A 212 -19.72 9.16 -4.25
C ILE A 212 -20.47 10.40 -4.65
N GLY A 213 -20.06 11.53 -4.11
CA GLY A 213 -20.83 12.74 -4.21
C GLY A 213 -20.21 13.90 -3.45
N GLU A 214 -21.06 14.82 -3.04
CA GLU A 214 -20.71 15.97 -2.21
C GLU A 214 -21.68 16.11 -1.05
N LYS A 215 -21.15 16.46 0.12
CA LYS A 215 -21.96 16.88 1.26
C LYS A 215 -22.45 18.31 1.00
N PHE A 216 -23.74 18.57 1.19
CA PHE A 216 -24.33 19.90 0.95
C PHE A 216 -25.24 20.38 2.10
N GLY A 217 -25.03 19.85 3.30
CA GLY A 217 -25.75 20.20 4.53
C GLY A 217 -25.31 19.28 5.66
N GLU A 218 -25.87 19.43 6.86
CA GLU A 218 -25.37 18.70 8.04
C GLU A 218 -25.43 17.17 7.88
N ASN A 219 -26.56 16.64 7.39
CA ASN A 219 -26.80 15.22 7.12
C ASN A 219 -27.33 14.98 5.71
N LYS A 220 -26.95 15.84 4.75
CA LYS A 220 -27.41 15.77 3.34
C LYS A 220 -26.26 15.54 2.39
N PHE A 221 -26.46 14.61 1.47
CA PHE A 221 -25.43 14.17 0.55
C PHE A 221 -25.98 14.08 -0.88
N ARG A 222 -25.33 14.71 -1.85
CA ARG A 222 -25.72 14.67 -3.26
C ARG A 222 -24.91 13.61 -3.96
N ALA A 223 -25.56 12.60 -4.50
CA ALA A 223 -24.92 11.48 -5.17
C ALA A 223 -24.61 11.79 -6.64
N PHE A 224 -23.36 11.56 -7.04
CA PHE A 224 -22.91 11.56 -8.44
C PHE A 224 -22.74 10.14 -8.98
N LEU A 225 -22.42 9.19 -8.10
CA LEU A 225 -22.23 7.79 -8.43
C LEU A 225 -22.67 6.93 -7.26
N ILE A 226 -23.53 5.95 -7.53
CA ILE A 226 -23.98 4.96 -6.56
C ILE A 226 -23.53 3.59 -7.05
N LEU A 227 -22.77 2.92 -6.20
CA LEU A 227 -22.15 1.63 -6.48
C LEU A 227 -22.71 0.61 -5.50
N GLN A 228 -22.87 -0.63 -5.97
CA GLN A 228 -22.80 -1.73 -5.02
C GLN A 228 -21.36 -1.71 -4.47
N PRO A 229 -21.16 -1.77 -3.16
CA PRO A 229 -19.83 -1.88 -2.61
C PRO A 229 -19.15 -3.11 -3.24
N PRO A 230 -17.83 -3.14 -3.47
CA PRO A 230 -17.15 -4.28 -4.08
C PRO A 230 -17.07 -5.51 -3.14
N PHE A 231 -18.07 -5.70 -2.26
CA PHE A 231 -18.00 -6.56 -1.08
C PHE A 231 -18.91 -7.79 -1.13
N ASN A 232 -19.50 -8.12 -2.29
CA ASN A 232 -20.40 -9.28 -2.39
C ASN A 232 -19.92 -10.42 -3.30
N GLU A 233 -18.64 -10.49 -3.63
CA GLU A 233 -18.02 -11.82 -3.82
C GLU A 233 -17.75 -12.43 -2.44
N ARG A 234 -18.83 -12.72 -1.70
CA ARG A 234 -18.77 -13.90 -0.84
C ARG A 234 -18.49 -15.05 -1.81
N PRO A 235 -17.43 -15.87 -1.67
CA PRO A 235 -17.52 -17.20 -2.25
C PRO A 235 -18.77 -17.79 -1.63
N MET A 236 -19.78 -18.10 -2.47
CA MET A 236 -20.93 -18.85 -2.01
C MET A 236 -20.37 -20.12 -1.39
N MET A 237 -20.31 -20.17 -0.06
CA MET A 237 -20.28 -21.45 0.62
C MET A 237 -21.65 -22.05 0.35
N ARG A 238 -21.72 -22.81 -0.75
CA ARG A 238 -22.73 -23.85 -0.88
C ARG A 238 -22.60 -24.68 0.39
N ARG A 239 -23.64 -24.61 1.22
CA ARG A 239 -23.86 -25.56 2.31
C ARG A 239 -24.01 -26.95 1.71
#